data_AF-A0A0G1AD96-F1
#
_entry.id   AF-A0A0G1AD96-F1
#
_cell.length_a   1.000
_cell.length_b   1.000
_cell.length_c   1.000
_cell.angle_alpha   90.00
_cell.angle_beta   90.00
_cell.angle_gamma   90.00
#
_symmetry.space_group_name_H-M   'P 1'
#
loop_
_entity.id
_entity.type
_entity.pdbx_description
1 polymer ?
#
loop_
_entity_poly.entity_id
_entity_poly.type
_entity_poly.pdbx_seq_one_letter_code
_entity_poly.pdbx_strand_id
1 'polypeptide(L)'
;MIEPLRSYNPFDILNSIYEFILDLIMGRGSSYLSNYFFDLYDKYGYSLILLSMFLSSALVVFIMYVIFRINGIYSKQRKSLSPIKNAAEEKKEETVKSEKWKIITEHIESENVNDWRLAILEADIILGEMLDKLGYRGEGIGEQLKSVDKSDFTAIDDAWEAHKIRNSIAHEGSSFLITEREAKRVIGLYKKVFEEHNYI
;
A
#
# COMPACT_ATOMS: atom_id res chain seq x y z
N MET A 1 -73.40 -18.79 -62.70
CA MET A 1 -73.32 -17.33 -62.58
C MET A 1 -72.01 -17.04 -61.86
N ILE A 2 -70.98 -16.63 -62.59
CA ILE A 2 -69.61 -16.45 -62.09
C ILE A 2 -69.55 -15.03 -61.52
N GLU A 3 -69.24 -14.88 -60.24
CA GLU A 3 -69.03 -13.56 -59.62
C GLU A 3 -67.88 -12.83 -60.33
N PRO A 4 -68.01 -11.53 -60.68
CA PRO A 4 -66.91 -10.80 -61.27
C PRO A 4 -65.77 -10.70 -60.24
N LEU A 5 -64.57 -11.06 -60.66
CA LEU A 5 -63.33 -10.87 -59.90
C LEU A 5 -63.29 -9.44 -59.38
N ARG A 6 -63.36 -9.27 -58.06
CA ARG A 6 -63.15 -8.00 -57.37
C ARG A 6 -61.75 -7.53 -57.73
N SER A 7 -61.64 -6.64 -58.72
CA SER A 7 -60.38 -6.03 -59.11
C SER A 7 -59.88 -5.25 -57.90
N TYR A 8 -58.88 -5.79 -57.21
CA TYR A 8 -58.14 -5.01 -56.21
C TYR A 8 -57.60 -3.79 -56.92
N ASN A 9 -57.96 -2.61 -56.42
CA ASN A 9 -57.52 -1.38 -57.03
C ASN A 9 -56.02 -1.28 -56.76
N PRO A 10 -55.13 -1.21 -57.78
CA PRO A 10 -53.68 -1.21 -57.56
C PRO A 10 -53.21 -0.05 -56.67
N PHE A 11 -54.07 0.95 -56.45
CA PHE A 11 -53.86 2.08 -55.57
C PHE A 11 -54.22 1.83 -54.10
N ASP A 12 -54.83 0.70 -53.71
CA ASP A 12 -55.24 0.42 -52.32
C ASP A 12 -54.03 0.34 -51.37
N ILE A 13 -52.92 -0.24 -51.84
CA ILE A 13 -51.65 -0.30 -51.09
C ILE A 13 -51.05 1.09 -50.97
N LEU A 14 -51.11 1.88 -52.05
CA LEU A 14 -50.61 3.24 -52.08
C LEU A 14 -51.40 4.15 -51.12
N ASN A 15 -52.71 3.95 -51.06
CA ASN A 15 -53.60 4.65 -50.15
C ASN A 15 -53.34 4.25 -48.69
N SER A 16 -53.06 2.97 -48.42
CA SER A 16 -52.68 2.50 -47.07
C SER A 16 -51.35 3.08 -46.59
N ILE A 17 -50.36 3.22 -47.48
CA ILE A 17 -49.08 3.87 -47.18
C ILE A 17 -49.27 5.38 -46.98
N TYR A 18 -50.11 6.01 -47.79
CA TYR A 18 -50.43 7.43 -47.68
C TYR A 18 -51.12 7.76 -46.34
N GLU A 19 -52.11 6.98 -45.94
CA GLU A 19 -52.79 7.11 -44.64
C GLU A 19 -51.81 6.87 -43.48
N PHE A 20 -50.91 5.89 -43.59
CA PHE A 20 -49.87 5.64 -42.57
C PHE A 20 -48.90 6.83 -42.42
N ILE A 21 -48.47 7.43 -43.52
CA ILE A 21 -47.60 8.60 -43.53
C ILE A 21 -48.35 9.83 -42.99
N LEU A 22 -49.61 10.03 -43.38
CA LEU A 22 -50.44 11.11 -42.87
C LEU A 22 -50.65 11.00 -41.35
N ASP A 23 -50.97 9.81 -40.83
CA ASP A 23 -51.14 9.60 -39.40
C ASP A 23 -49.82 9.83 -38.63
N LEU A 24 -48.67 9.45 -39.22
CA LEU A 24 -47.35 9.73 -38.65
C LEU A 24 -47.07 11.24 -38.57
N ILE A 25 -47.44 12.00 -39.60
CA ILE A 25 -47.26 13.46 -39.67
C ILE A 25 -48.25 14.20 -38.74
N MET A 26 -49.49 13.70 -38.62
CA MET A 26 -50.53 14.29 -37.76
C MET A 26 -50.39 13.94 -36.28
N GLY A 27 -49.35 13.19 -35.89
CA GLY A 27 -49.09 12.79 -34.50
C GLY A 27 -50.02 11.69 -33.97
N ARG A 28 -50.88 11.12 -34.82
CA ARG A 28 -51.74 9.96 -34.52
C ARG A 28 -51.02 8.62 -34.74
N GLY A 29 -49.88 8.61 -35.41
CA GLY A 29 -49.02 7.42 -35.62
C GLY A 29 -48.35 6.87 -34.36
N SER A 30 -48.38 7.64 -33.26
CA SER A 30 -47.87 7.21 -31.95
C SER A 30 -48.59 5.96 -31.44
N SER A 31 -49.90 5.85 -31.63
CA SER A 31 -50.68 4.68 -31.17
C SER A 31 -50.35 3.42 -31.97
N TYR A 32 -50.19 3.49 -33.30
CA TYR A 32 -49.91 2.31 -34.12
C TYR A 32 -48.50 1.73 -33.90
N LEU A 33 -47.49 2.60 -33.87
CA LEU A 33 -46.13 2.18 -33.54
C LEU A 33 -46.08 1.62 -32.12
N SER A 34 -46.73 2.30 -31.16
CA SER A 34 -46.80 1.79 -29.78
C SER A 34 -47.46 0.41 -29.72
N ASN A 35 -48.59 0.19 -30.40
CA ASN A 35 -49.30 -1.08 -30.42
C ASN A 35 -48.46 -2.20 -31.05
N TYR A 36 -47.67 -1.90 -32.08
CA TYR A 36 -46.75 -2.88 -32.68
C TYR A 36 -45.61 -3.25 -31.73
N PHE A 37 -45.04 -2.27 -31.02
CA PHE A 37 -44.04 -2.54 -29.98
C PHE A 37 -44.63 -3.31 -28.79
N PHE A 38 -45.88 -3.01 -28.39
CA PHE A 38 -46.60 -3.75 -27.36
C PHE A 38 -46.86 -5.20 -27.78
N ASP A 39 -47.32 -5.45 -29.01
CA ASP A 39 -47.56 -6.81 -29.52
C ASP A 39 -46.24 -7.63 -29.61
N LEU A 40 -45.15 -7.00 -30.05
CA LEU A 40 -43.82 -7.60 -30.04
C LEU A 40 -43.33 -7.91 -28.61
N TYR A 41 -43.55 -6.99 -27.67
CA TYR A 41 -43.17 -7.16 -26.27
C TYR A 41 -44.02 -8.25 -25.59
N ASP A 42 -45.32 -8.28 -25.83
CA ASP A 42 -46.21 -9.31 -25.29
C ASP A 42 -45.86 -10.69 -25.85
N LYS A 43 -45.46 -10.76 -27.13
CA LYS A 43 -45.10 -12.01 -27.80
C LYS A 43 -43.70 -12.53 -27.45
N TYR A 44 -42.70 -11.65 -27.31
CA TYR A 44 -41.29 -12.05 -27.18
C TYR A 44 -40.55 -11.47 -25.96
N GLY A 45 -41.15 -10.50 -25.26
CA GLY A 45 -40.52 -9.79 -24.14
C GLY A 45 -40.07 -10.73 -23.03
N TYR A 46 -40.91 -11.68 -22.63
CA TYR A 46 -40.56 -12.68 -21.62
C TYR A 46 -39.33 -13.52 -22.01
N SER A 47 -39.25 -13.98 -23.26
CA SER A 47 -38.11 -14.77 -23.75
C SER A 47 -36.81 -13.96 -23.78
N LEU A 48 -36.88 -12.68 -24.16
CA LEU A 48 -35.72 -11.78 -24.17
C LEU A 48 -35.22 -11.49 -22.75
N ILE A 49 -36.14 -11.28 -21.79
CA ILE A 49 -35.79 -11.08 -20.38
C ILE A 49 -35.07 -12.32 -19.84
N LEU A 50 -35.63 -13.52 -20.05
CA LEU A 50 -35.02 -14.78 -19.60
C LEU A 50 -33.63 -15.01 -20.22
N LEU A 51 -33.47 -14.73 -21.52
CA LEU A 51 -32.19 -14.82 -22.20
C LEU A 51 -31.16 -13.84 -21.61
N SER A 52 -31.56 -12.61 -21.33
CA SER A 52 -30.67 -11.60 -20.75
C SER A 52 -30.25 -11.96 -19.32
N MET A 53 -31.17 -12.51 -18.52
CA MET A 53 -30.86 -13.00 -17.16
C MET A 53 -29.88 -14.17 -17.20
N PHE A 54 -30.09 -15.12 -18.12
CA PHE A 54 -29.16 -16.23 -18.32
C PHE A 54 -27.77 -15.73 -18.74
N LEU A 55 -27.70 -14.83 -19.72
CA LEU A 55 -26.44 -14.28 -20.19
C LEU A 55 -25.72 -13.49 -19.09
N SER A 56 -26.46 -12.71 -18.29
CA SER A 56 -25.92 -11.96 -17.15
C SER A 56 -25.33 -12.90 -16.10
N SER A 57 -26.04 -13.95 -15.72
CA SER A 57 -25.55 -14.93 -14.74
C SER A 57 -24.30 -15.68 -15.24
N ALA A 58 -24.26 -16.05 -16.52
CA ALA A 58 -23.08 -16.68 -17.14
C ALA A 58 -21.86 -15.77 -17.09
N LEU A 59 -22.03 -14.46 -17.36
CA LEU A 59 -20.96 -13.48 -17.27
C LEU A 59 -20.45 -13.32 -15.83
N VAL A 60 -21.34 -13.31 -14.83
CA VAL A 60 -20.93 -13.23 -13.42
C VAL A 60 -20.09 -14.44 -13.02
N VAL A 61 -20.50 -15.65 -13.41
CA VAL A 61 -19.72 -16.87 -13.16
C VAL A 61 -18.36 -16.81 -13.84
N PHE A 62 -18.31 -16.33 -15.09
CA PHE A 62 -17.06 -16.17 -15.83
C PHE A 62 -16.11 -15.16 -15.15
N ILE A 63 -16.63 -14.00 -14.71
CA ILE A 63 -15.86 -13.00 -13.97
C ILE A 63 -15.30 -13.60 -12.68
N MET A 64 -16.14 -14.31 -11.90
CA MET A 64 -15.67 -14.99 -10.69
C MET A 64 -14.57 -15.99 -10.99
N TYR A 65 -14.72 -16.81 -12.03
CA TYR A 65 -13.69 -17.76 -12.46
C TYR A 65 -12.36 -17.06 -12.80
N VAL A 66 -12.41 -15.96 -13.56
CA VAL A 66 -11.22 -15.16 -13.90
C VAL A 66 -10.55 -14.61 -12.64
N ILE A 67 -11.32 -14.03 -11.71
CA ILE A 67 -10.80 -13.51 -10.43
C ILE A 67 -10.12 -14.63 -9.63
N PHE A 68 -10.78 -15.78 -9.47
CA PHE A 68 -10.20 -16.93 -8.74
C PHE A 68 -8.92 -17.44 -9.39
N ARG A 69 -8.90 -17.55 -10.73
CA ARG A 69 -7.72 -18.01 -11.48
C ARG A 69 -6.54 -17.06 -11.32
N ILE A 70 -6.80 -15.76 -11.45
CA ILE A 70 -5.82 -14.69 -11.30
C ILE A 70 -5.27 -14.66 -9.86
N ASN A 71 -6.15 -14.72 -8.85
CA ASN A 71 -5.75 -14.75 -7.44
C ASN A 71 -4.91 -16.00 -7.10
N GLY A 72 -5.25 -17.15 -7.68
CA GLY A 72 -4.46 -18.38 -7.54
C GLY A 72 -3.03 -18.24 -8.07
N ILE A 73 -2.85 -17.55 -9.20
CA ILE A 73 -1.52 -17.28 -9.78
C ILE A 73 -0.74 -16.27 -8.92
N TYR A 74 -1.38 -15.17 -8.50
CA TYR A 74 -0.73 -14.16 -7.65
C TYR A 74 -0.32 -14.69 -6.28
N SER A 75 -1.10 -15.59 -5.69
CA SER A 75 -0.79 -16.19 -4.39
C SER A 75 0.51 -17.01 -4.42
N LYS A 76 0.79 -17.72 -5.53
CA LYS A 76 2.01 -18.51 -5.73
C LYS A 76 3.24 -17.63 -5.94
N GLN A 77 3.10 -16.53 -6.70
CA GLN A 77 4.19 -15.59 -6.92
C GLN A 77 4.56 -14.83 -5.63
N ARG A 78 3.56 -14.36 -4.86
CA ARG A 78 3.82 -13.64 -3.60
C ARG A 78 4.56 -14.49 -2.57
N LYS A 79 4.23 -15.78 -2.44
CA LYS A 79 4.92 -16.69 -1.51
C LYS A 79 6.38 -16.96 -1.88
N SER A 80 6.73 -16.92 -3.17
CA SER A 80 8.11 -17.07 -3.63
C SER A 80 8.91 -15.76 -3.55
N LEU A 81 8.23 -14.61 -3.66
CA LEU A 81 8.85 -13.28 -3.65
C LEU A 81 9.05 -12.72 -2.24
N SER A 82 8.19 -13.07 -1.28
CA SER A 82 8.31 -12.58 0.11
C SER A 82 9.63 -12.94 0.80
N PRO A 83 10.15 -14.19 0.77
CA PRO A 83 11.43 -14.48 1.41
C PRO A 83 12.61 -13.76 0.74
N ILE A 84 12.57 -13.56 -0.58
CA ILE A 84 13.63 -12.85 -1.32
C ILE A 84 13.61 -11.36 -0.98
N LYS A 85 12.42 -10.75 -0.92
CA LYS A 85 12.28 -9.34 -0.53
C LYS A 85 12.72 -9.11 0.91
N ASN A 86 12.26 -9.95 1.84
CA ASN A 86 12.64 -9.85 3.25
C ASN A 86 14.16 -10.01 3.41
N ALA A 87 14.78 -11.02 2.79
CA ALA A 87 16.23 -11.20 2.85
C ALA A 87 17.01 -10.04 2.21
N ALA A 88 16.50 -9.44 1.13
CA ALA A 88 17.11 -8.27 0.52
C ALA A 88 16.96 -7.01 1.38
N GLU A 89 15.83 -6.86 2.06
CA GLU A 89 15.56 -5.77 3.01
C GLU A 89 16.42 -5.91 4.28
N GLU A 90 16.51 -7.10 4.86
CA GLU A 90 17.38 -7.43 6.00
C GLU A 90 18.85 -7.16 5.66
N LYS A 91 19.33 -7.67 4.52
CA LYS A 91 20.71 -7.43 4.07
C LYS A 91 20.98 -5.94 3.85
N LYS A 92 20.03 -5.21 3.28
CA LYS A 92 20.16 -3.75 3.10
C LYS A 92 20.21 -3.06 4.47
N GLU A 93 19.39 -3.46 5.41
CA GLU A 93 19.38 -2.90 6.77
C GLU A 93 20.72 -3.15 7.48
N GLU A 94 21.26 -4.36 7.41
CA GLU A 94 22.58 -4.70 7.95
C GLU A 94 23.68 -3.82 7.35
N THR A 95 23.70 -3.65 6.02
CA THR A 95 24.71 -2.79 5.37
C THR A 95 24.62 -1.33 5.81
N VAL A 96 23.41 -0.82 6.07
CA VAL A 96 23.21 0.55 6.55
C VAL A 96 23.70 0.69 7.99
N LYS A 97 23.41 -0.28 8.87
CA LYS A 97 23.91 -0.28 10.25
C LYS A 97 25.44 -0.31 10.30
N SER A 98 26.07 -1.17 9.50
CA SER A 98 27.53 -1.26 9.43
C SER A 98 28.18 0.03 8.93
N GLU A 99 27.58 0.69 7.93
CA GLU A 99 28.12 1.94 7.40
C GLU A 99 27.99 3.09 8.41
N LYS A 100 26.84 3.20 9.11
CA LYS A 100 26.66 4.18 10.19
C LYS A 100 27.70 4.01 11.31
N TRP A 101 27.94 2.77 11.74
CA TRP A 101 28.93 2.49 12.77
C TRP A 101 30.37 2.80 12.33
N LYS A 102 30.67 2.54 11.06
CA LYS A 102 31.96 2.88 10.46
C LYS A 102 32.21 4.38 10.46
N ILE A 103 31.23 5.20 10.09
CA ILE A 103 31.33 6.67 10.12
C ILE A 103 31.60 7.18 11.55
N ILE A 104 30.90 6.64 12.55
CA ILE A 104 31.16 6.97 13.97
C ILE A 104 32.61 6.64 14.36
N THR A 105 33.11 5.50 13.89
CA THR A 105 34.50 5.08 14.14
C THR A 105 35.51 5.98 13.43
N GLU A 106 35.20 6.50 12.24
CA GLU A 106 36.05 7.47 11.54
C GLU A 106 36.06 8.82 12.28
N HIS A 107 34.91 9.29 12.76
CA HIS A 107 34.79 10.52 13.54
C HIS A 107 35.53 10.46 14.89
N ILE A 108 35.52 9.31 15.58
CA ILE A 108 36.18 9.18 16.89
C ILE A 108 37.70 9.07 16.81
N GLU A 109 38.24 8.63 15.65
CA GLU A 109 39.69 8.57 15.41
C GLU A 109 40.26 9.88 14.86
N SER A 110 39.43 10.89 14.62
CA SER A 110 39.90 12.21 14.21
C SER A 110 40.54 12.98 15.37
N GLU A 111 41.35 14.00 15.08
CA GLU A 111 41.95 14.88 16.11
C GLU A 111 41.03 16.07 16.48
N ASN A 112 39.85 16.15 15.89
CA ASN A 112 38.94 17.28 16.02
C ASN A 112 37.83 17.01 17.03
N VAL A 113 37.75 17.85 18.06
CA VAL A 113 36.75 17.77 19.14
C VAL A 113 35.31 17.81 18.62
N ASN A 114 35.05 18.50 17.51
CA ASN A 114 33.70 18.54 16.92
C ASN A 114 33.30 17.19 16.34
N ASP A 115 34.23 16.44 15.77
CA ASP A 115 33.96 15.12 15.22
C ASP A 115 33.69 14.13 16.36
N TRP A 116 34.38 14.24 17.49
CA TRP A 116 34.07 13.44 18.68
C TRP A 116 32.67 13.69 19.21
N ARG A 117 32.23 14.97 19.26
CA ARG A 117 30.85 15.31 19.64
C ARG A 117 29.85 14.73 18.64
N LEU A 118 30.15 14.84 17.35
CA LEU A 118 29.32 14.30 16.29
C LEU A 118 29.19 12.77 16.41
N ALA A 119 30.30 12.06 16.63
CA ALA A 119 30.31 10.61 16.84
C ALA A 119 29.38 10.19 18.00
N ILE A 120 29.42 10.92 19.12
CA ILE A 120 28.57 10.64 20.29
C ILE A 120 27.09 10.92 20.00
N LEU A 121 26.78 12.00 19.27
CA LEU A 121 25.42 12.33 18.86
C LEU A 121 24.86 11.27 17.90
N GLU A 122 25.65 10.87 16.90
CA GLU A 122 25.29 9.84 15.93
C GLU A 122 25.09 8.47 16.61
N ALA A 123 25.98 8.09 17.54
CA ALA A 123 25.82 6.87 18.32
C ALA A 123 24.52 6.88 19.14
N ASP A 124 24.15 8.00 19.75
CA ASP A 124 22.91 8.09 20.51
C ASP A 124 21.65 8.03 19.61
N ILE A 125 21.71 8.56 18.38
CA ILE A 125 20.64 8.37 17.38
C ILE A 125 20.48 6.87 17.07
N ILE A 126 21.57 6.14 16.88
CA ILE A 126 21.54 4.70 16.67
C ILE A 126 20.95 3.97 17.88
N LEU A 127 21.29 4.39 19.10
CA LEU A 127 20.69 3.84 20.33
C LEU A 127 19.17 4.00 20.33
N GLY A 128 18.65 5.17 19.96
CA GLY A 128 17.20 5.39 19.81
C GLY A 128 16.57 4.47 18.77
N GLU A 129 17.15 4.38 17.57
CA GLU A 129 16.67 3.47 16.51
C GLU A 129 16.66 2.00 16.96
N MET A 130 17.66 1.59 17.74
CA MET A 130 17.74 0.24 18.29
C MET A 130 16.65 0.00 19.34
N LEU A 131 16.47 0.92 20.29
CA LEU A 131 15.44 0.82 21.33
C LEU A 131 14.02 0.78 20.73
N ASP A 132 13.77 1.58 19.69
CA ASP A 132 12.51 1.58 18.93
C ASP A 132 12.25 0.21 18.30
N LYS A 133 13.28 -0.39 17.66
CA LYS A 133 13.16 -1.72 17.02
C LYS A 133 12.94 -2.84 18.02
N LEU A 134 13.52 -2.72 19.22
CA LEU A 134 13.29 -3.65 20.34
C LEU A 134 11.90 -3.47 20.98
N GLY A 135 11.16 -2.40 20.63
CA GLY A 135 9.80 -2.15 21.07
C GLY A 135 9.68 -1.33 22.35
N TYR A 136 10.78 -0.73 22.83
CA TYR A 136 10.77 0.16 23.99
C TYR A 136 10.13 1.50 23.63
N ARG A 137 9.15 1.93 24.44
CA ARG A 137 8.36 3.13 24.17
C ARG A 137 8.74 4.27 25.12
N GLY A 138 8.73 5.50 24.59
CA GLY A 138 8.95 6.74 25.33
C GLY A 138 8.99 7.94 24.37
N GLU A 139 8.80 9.15 24.88
CA GLU A 139 8.93 10.39 24.09
C GLU A 139 10.39 10.68 23.69
N GLY A 140 11.35 10.03 24.37
CA GLY A 140 12.75 10.04 23.97
C GLY A 140 13.55 8.91 24.62
N ILE A 141 14.83 8.82 24.27
CA ILE A 141 15.73 7.74 24.71
C ILE A 141 15.76 7.59 26.23
N GLY A 142 15.80 8.69 26.99
CA GLY A 142 15.76 8.63 28.45
C GLY A 142 14.48 8.02 29.02
N GLU A 143 13.34 8.10 28.33
CA GLU A 143 12.11 7.41 28.75
C GLU A 143 12.10 5.95 28.30
N GLN A 144 12.59 5.68 27.08
CA GLN A 144 12.76 4.32 26.57
C GLN A 144 13.65 3.50 27.49
N LEU A 145 14.80 4.04 27.92
CA LEU A 145 15.73 3.40 28.85
C LEU A 145 15.13 3.15 30.24
N LYS A 146 14.12 3.93 30.67
CA LYS A 146 13.40 3.65 31.93
C LYS A 146 12.44 2.47 31.82
N SER A 147 11.95 2.20 30.61
CA SER A 147 11.01 1.11 30.35
C SER A 147 11.69 -0.26 30.22
N VAL A 148 13.01 -0.29 30.09
CA VAL A 148 13.82 -1.52 29.96
C VAL A 148 13.88 -2.25 31.30
N ASP A 149 13.57 -3.55 31.29
CA ASP A 149 13.87 -4.43 32.43
C ASP A 149 15.36 -4.79 32.44
N LYS A 150 16.01 -4.64 33.60
CA LYS A 150 17.44 -4.96 33.77
C LYS A 150 17.72 -6.46 33.55
N SER A 151 16.73 -7.34 33.64
CA SER A 151 16.92 -8.77 33.33
C SER A 151 17.20 -9.03 31.85
N ASP A 152 16.71 -8.15 30.98
CA ASP A 152 16.67 -8.38 29.53
C ASP A 152 17.76 -7.59 28.78
N PHE A 153 18.43 -6.67 29.47
CA PHE A 153 19.45 -5.78 28.91
C PHE A 153 20.57 -5.56 29.93
N THR A 154 21.66 -6.30 29.79
CA THR A 154 22.80 -6.30 30.71
C THR A 154 23.63 -5.02 30.64
N ALA A 155 23.81 -4.42 29.45
CA ALA A 155 24.53 -3.15 29.27
C ALA A 155 23.62 -1.90 29.40
N ILE A 156 22.46 -2.01 30.07
CA ILE A 156 21.54 -0.87 30.23
C ILE A 156 22.17 0.31 30.98
N ASP A 157 23.01 0.03 31.97
CA ASP A 157 23.70 1.08 32.73
C ASP A 157 24.77 1.80 31.87
N ASP A 158 25.42 1.07 30.94
CA ASP A 158 26.33 1.65 29.94
C ASP A 158 25.57 2.59 28.98
N ALA A 159 24.36 2.19 28.53
CA ALA A 159 23.49 3.04 27.70
C ALA A 159 23.06 4.32 28.43
N TRP A 160 22.66 4.21 29.71
CA TRP A 160 22.33 5.36 30.54
C TRP A 160 23.50 6.32 30.72
N GLU A 161 24.70 5.80 30.93
CA GLU A 161 25.89 6.63 31.08
C GLU A 161 26.22 7.38 29.79
N ALA A 162 26.24 6.68 28.66
CA ALA A 162 26.54 7.28 27.36
C ALA A 162 25.50 8.36 26.98
N HIS A 163 24.21 8.09 27.21
CA HIS A 163 23.13 9.04 26.96
C HIS A 163 23.24 10.32 27.81
N LYS A 164 23.69 10.22 29.07
CA LYS A 164 23.93 11.41 29.92
C LYS A 164 25.03 12.30 29.36
N ILE A 165 26.12 11.72 28.86
CA ILE A 165 27.19 12.50 28.23
C ILE A 165 26.68 13.18 26.96
N ARG A 166 25.91 12.46 26.13
CA ARG A 166 25.25 13.07 24.96
C ARG A 166 24.36 14.24 25.37
N ASN A 167 23.53 14.07 26.40
CA ASN A 167 22.65 15.15 26.88
C ASN A 167 23.44 16.37 27.37
N SER A 168 24.58 16.16 28.00
CA SER A 168 25.47 17.25 28.43
C SER A 168 26.01 18.01 27.21
N ILE A 169 26.48 17.30 26.17
CA ILE A 169 26.89 17.90 24.89
C ILE A 169 25.76 18.72 24.26
N ALA A 170 24.52 18.23 24.29
CA ALA A 170 23.38 18.94 23.71
C ALA A 170 23.00 20.23 24.49
N HIS A 171 23.08 20.21 25.82
CA HIS A 171 22.72 21.35 26.66
C HIS A 171 23.82 22.41 26.74
N GLU A 172 25.09 21.98 26.83
CA GLU A 172 26.24 22.86 27.01
C GLU A 172 26.91 23.22 25.65
N GLY A 173 26.64 22.46 24.59
CA GLY A 173 27.13 22.73 23.25
C GLY A 173 28.66 22.79 23.18
N SER A 174 29.17 23.91 22.64
CA SER A 174 30.62 24.15 22.51
C SER A 174 31.34 24.34 23.84
N SER A 175 30.61 24.64 24.93
CA SER A 175 31.19 24.82 26.26
C SER A 175 31.50 23.48 26.97
N PHE A 176 30.89 22.37 26.53
CA PHE A 176 31.20 21.05 27.04
C PHE A 176 32.62 20.64 26.63
N LEU A 177 33.51 20.50 27.61
CA LEU A 177 34.88 20.05 27.38
C LEU A 177 34.95 18.53 27.40
N ILE A 178 35.24 17.94 26.23
CA ILE A 178 35.45 16.50 26.09
C ILE A 178 36.86 16.22 25.60
N THR A 179 37.52 15.25 26.24
CA THR A 179 38.84 14.78 25.82
C THR A 179 38.69 13.60 24.86
N GLU A 180 39.68 13.37 24.00
CA GLU A 180 39.69 12.21 23.10
C GLU A 180 39.48 10.90 23.87
N ARG A 181 40.19 10.74 25.00
CA ARG A 181 40.09 9.56 25.86
C ARG A 181 38.67 9.35 26.37
N GLU A 182 38.01 10.42 26.79
CA GLU A 182 36.64 10.35 27.30
C GLU A 182 35.66 10.04 26.16
N ALA A 183 35.84 10.66 24.99
CA ALA A 183 35.02 10.38 23.83
C ALA A 183 35.13 8.90 23.41
N LYS A 184 36.36 8.37 23.31
CA LYS A 184 36.62 6.96 23.00
C LYS A 184 36.01 6.02 24.04
N ARG A 185 36.04 6.39 25.31
CA ARG A 185 35.39 5.63 26.39
C ARG A 185 33.87 5.59 26.20
N VAL A 186 33.24 6.73 25.92
CA VAL A 186 31.79 6.84 25.70
C VAL A 186 31.34 6.07 24.46
N ILE A 187 32.07 6.16 23.35
CA ILE A 187 31.82 5.31 22.16
C ILE A 187 31.98 3.82 22.50
N GLY A 188 32.92 3.47 23.37
CA GLY A 188 33.06 2.11 23.89
C GLY A 188 31.83 1.61 24.68
N LEU A 189 31.12 2.49 25.38
CA LEU A 189 29.86 2.14 26.06
C LEU A 189 28.75 1.84 25.03
N TYR A 190 28.59 2.71 24.02
CA TYR A 190 27.66 2.45 22.92
C TYR A 190 27.98 1.15 22.19
N LYS A 191 29.27 0.89 21.94
CA LYS A 191 29.73 -0.34 21.27
C LYS A 191 29.24 -1.59 22.01
N LYS A 192 29.45 -1.67 23.32
CA LYS A 192 28.99 -2.83 24.12
C LYS A 192 27.48 -3.04 24.02
N VAL A 193 26.73 -1.93 24.10
CA VAL A 193 25.27 -1.93 23.99
C VAL A 193 24.81 -2.48 22.63
N PHE A 194 25.46 -2.05 21.56
CA PHE A 194 25.15 -2.48 20.20
C PHE A 194 25.57 -3.93 19.93
N GLU A 195 26.72 -4.35 20.44
CA GLU A 195 27.20 -5.75 20.34
C GLU A 195 26.26 -6.71 21.08
N GLU A 196 25.77 -6.34 22.26
CA GLU A 196 24.80 -7.16 23.03
C GLU A 196 23.53 -7.47 22.21
N HIS A 197 23.09 -6.52 21.39
CA HIS A 197 21.86 -6.62 20.60
C HIS A 197 22.09 -6.99 19.13
N ASN A 198 23.31 -7.42 18.77
CA ASN A 198 23.73 -7.72 17.38
C ASN A 198 23.38 -6.58 16.40
N TYR A 199 23.50 -5.33 16.84
CA TYR A 199 23.24 -4.17 16.00
C TYR A 199 24.45 -3.81 15.13
N ILE A 200 25.65 -4.24 15.54
CA ILE A 200 26.95 -4.08 14.86
C ILE A 200 27.75 -5.39 14.93
#